data_AF-A0ABD2YAC2-F1
#
_entry.id   AF-A0ABD2YAC2-F1
#
_cell.length_a   1.000
_cell.length_b   1.000
_cell.length_c   1.000
_cell.angle_alpha   90.00
_cell.angle_beta   90.00
_cell.angle_gamma   90.00
#
_symmetry.space_group_name_H-M   'P 1'
#
loop_
_entity.id
_entity.type
_entity.pdbx_description
1 polymer ?
#
loop_
_entity_poly.entity_id
_entity_poly.type
_entity_poly.pdbx_seq_one_letter_code
_entity_poly.pdbx_strand_id
1 'polypeptide(L)'
;MAKDVAIVSALCFLALASIAQGQDLNKIQDDVNNAKVFTVTSNVYCDPCRVEFLTSISTPLKGVMVELACRGRNSILKVTTQAQTETDADGNYVLNIAGDQEEEICEVAALMSPD
;
A
#
# COMPACT_ATOMS: atom_id res chain seq x y z
N MET A 1 17.11 -24.21 68.77
CA MET A 1 15.69 -23.83 68.69
C MET A 1 15.62 -22.62 67.79
N ALA A 2 15.32 -22.86 66.52
CA ALA A 2 15.49 -21.92 65.42
C ALA A 2 14.40 -20.83 65.48
N LYS A 3 14.83 -19.58 65.63
CA LYS A 3 14.09 -18.40 65.24
C LYS A 3 14.83 -17.89 64.02
N ASP A 4 14.17 -17.91 62.85
CA ASP A 4 14.49 -17.12 61.65
C ASP A 4 13.85 -17.79 60.43
N VAL A 5 12.51 -17.80 60.40
CA VAL A 5 11.75 -18.15 59.18
C VAL A 5 10.53 -17.24 59.13
N ALA A 6 10.71 -15.99 58.73
CA ALA A 6 9.56 -15.10 58.44
C ALA A 6 9.92 -13.85 57.61
N ILE A 7 10.88 -13.89 56.68
CA ILE A 7 11.17 -12.71 55.83
C ILE A 7 11.49 -13.12 54.39
N VAL A 8 10.59 -13.85 53.72
CA VAL A 8 10.66 -14.07 52.25
C VAL A 8 9.30 -13.91 51.57
N SER A 9 8.19 -13.98 52.32
CA SER A 9 6.83 -13.93 51.79
C SER A 9 6.39 -12.56 51.24
N ALA A 10 6.94 -11.45 51.75
CA ALA A 10 6.48 -10.11 51.38
C ALA A 10 7.01 -9.60 50.01
N LEU A 11 8.06 -10.21 49.46
CA LEU A 11 8.68 -9.78 48.20
C LEU A 11 7.97 -10.30 46.94
N CYS A 12 7.05 -11.26 47.07
CA CYS A 12 6.28 -11.77 45.93
C CYS A 12 5.02 -10.95 45.62
N PHE A 13 4.56 -10.08 46.52
CA PHE A 13 3.33 -9.29 46.30
C PHE A 13 3.56 -7.98 45.54
N LEU A 14 4.81 -7.51 45.43
CA LEU A 14 5.14 -6.26 44.73
C LEU A 14 5.31 -6.43 43.22
N ALA A 15 5.27 -7.65 42.69
CA ALA A 15 5.39 -7.90 41.26
C ALA A 15 4.10 -7.65 40.45
N LEU A 16 2.97 -7.34 41.10
CA LEU A 16 1.68 -7.12 40.43
C LEU A 16 1.30 -5.64 40.26
N ALA A 17 2.13 -4.69 40.72
CA ALA A 17 1.79 -3.27 40.70
C ALA A 17 2.29 -2.49 39.46
N SER A 18 2.65 -3.15 38.35
CA SER A 18 3.16 -2.44 37.17
C SER A 18 2.80 -3.11 35.84
N ILE A 19 1.52 -3.02 35.47
CA ILE A 19 1.12 -2.97 34.06
C ILE A 19 -0.18 -2.18 33.95
N ALA A 20 -0.07 -0.86 34.10
CA ALA A 20 -1.02 0.09 33.52
C ALA A 20 -0.33 0.74 32.30
N GLN A 21 0.01 -0.08 31.32
CA GLN A 21 0.24 0.41 29.96
C GLN A 21 -0.93 -0.11 29.12
N GLY A 22 -1.95 0.73 28.96
CA GLY A 22 -2.96 0.52 27.93
C GLY A 22 -2.31 0.72 26.57
N GLN A 23 -1.61 -0.31 26.08
CA GLN A 23 -1.26 -0.39 24.67
C GLN A 23 -2.45 -1.02 23.96
N ASP A 24 -3.13 -0.20 23.19
CA ASP A 24 -4.27 -0.58 22.36
C ASP A 24 -3.78 -1.47 21.20
N LEU A 25 -3.52 -2.75 21.50
CA LEU A 25 -3.10 -3.76 20.52
C LEU A 25 -4.21 -4.04 19.48
N ASN A 26 -5.45 -3.65 19.74
CA ASN A 26 -6.56 -3.80 18.80
C ASN A 26 -6.52 -2.73 17.69
N LYS A 27 -6.00 -1.53 17.96
CA LYS A 27 -5.90 -0.48 16.93
C LYS A 27 -5.02 -0.86 15.74
N ILE A 28 -3.90 -1.55 15.99
CA ILE A 28 -3.02 -2.04 14.91
C ILE A 28 -3.72 -3.11 14.07
N GLN A 29 -4.53 -3.96 14.70
CA GLN A 29 -5.26 -5.02 14.01
C GLN A 29 -6.41 -4.47 13.15
N ASP A 30 -7.07 -3.40 13.59
CA ASP A 30 -8.15 -2.74 12.86
C ASP A 30 -7.64 -1.94 11.65
N ASP A 31 -6.50 -1.25 11.77
CA ASP A 31 -5.88 -0.51 10.65
C ASP A 31 -5.45 -1.47 9.51
N VAL A 32 -5.04 -2.71 9.83
CA VAL A 32 -4.71 -3.75 8.84
C VAL A 32 -5.97 -4.38 8.22
N ASN A 33 -7.00 -4.64 9.02
CA ASN A 33 -8.24 -5.28 8.54
C ASN A 33 -9.16 -4.31 7.77
N ASN A 34 -8.97 -3.00 7.94
CA ASN A 34 -9.73 -1.95 7.27
C ASN A 34 -8.85 -1.07 6.36
N ALA A 35 -7.78 -1.65 5.81
CA ALA A 35 -6.99 -0.94 4.81
C ALA A 35 -7.88 -0.66 3.58
N LYS A 36 -8.19 0.62 3.35
CA LYS A 36 -8.96 1.05 2.18
C LYS A 36 -8.22 0.64 0.91
N VAL A 37 -8.94 0.01 -0.03
CA VAL A 37 -8.41 -0.35 -1.34
C VAL A 37 -8.97 0.61 -2.37
N PHE A 38 -8.08 1.17 -3.19
CA PHE A 38 -8.43 1.95 -4.36
C PHE A 38 -8.17 1.14 -5.62
N THR A 39 -9.08 1.23 -6.59
CA THR A 39 -8.96 0.58 -7.89
C THR A 39 -8.72 1.67 -8.95
N VAL A 40 -7.60 1.59 -9.65
CA VAL A 40 -7.24 2.45 -10.77
C VAL A 40 -7.44 1.66 -12.06
N THR A 41 -8.25 2.22 -12.96
CA THR A 41 -8.59 1.59 -14.25
C THR A 41 -8.35 2.56 -15.38
N SER A 42 -7.75 2.09 -16.47
CA SER A 42 -7.66 2.83 -17.74
C SER A 42 -7.37 1.87 -18.88
N ASN A 43 -7.08 2.40 -20.06
CA ASN A 43 -6.66 1.64 -21.23
C ASN A 43 -5.38 2.23 -21.87
N VAL A 44 -4.62 1.37 -22.53
CA VAL A 44 -3.46 1.73 -23.34
C VAL A 44 -3.78 1.48 -24.82
N TYR A 45 -3.42 2.44 -25.66
CA TYR A 45 -3.71 2.41 -27.10
C TYR A 45 -2.50 2.87 -27.91
N CYS A 46 -2.44 2.40 -29.15
CA CYS A 46 -1.54 2.93 -30.16
C CYS A 46 -2.12 4.25 -30.69
N ASP A 47 -1.32 5.32 -30.65
CA ASP A 47 -1.62 6.60 -31.29
C ASP A 47 -0.87 6.69 -32.63
N PRO A 48 -1.48 6.25 -33.75
CA PRO A 48 -0.82 6.27 -35.05
C PRO A 48 -0.58 7.70 -35.58
N CYS A 49 -1.24 8.71 -35.00
CA CYS A 49 -1.16 10.10 -35.46
C CYS A 49 -0.30 10.99 -34.58
N ARG A 50 0.15 10.52 -33.41
CA ARG A 50 0.95 11.28 -32.43
C ARG A 50 0.27 12.59 -32.02
N VAL A 51 -1.03 12.51 -31.76
CA VAL A 51 -1.88 13.62 -31.33
C VAL A 51 -2.11 13.64 -29.82
N GLU A 52 -1.63 12.63 -29.09
CA GLU A 52 -1.64 12.53 -27.61
C GLU A 52 -3.05 12.40 -27.00
N PHE A 53 -4.05 12.01 -27.80
CA PHE A 53 -5.38 11.65 -27.35
C PHE A 53 -5.99 10.51 -28.17
N LEU A 54 -6.98 9.82 -27.60
CA LEU A 54 -7.65 8.70 -28.25
C LEU A 54 -8.46 9.15 -29.46
N THR A 55 -8.27 8.50 -30.61
CA THR A 55 -9.02 8.76 -31.85
C THR A 55 -9.76 7.52 -32.34
N SER A 56 -10.59 7.67 -33.37
CA SER A 56 -11.32 6.54 -33.97
C SER A 56 -10.45 5.52 -34.69
N ILE A 57 -9.19 5.86 -35.01
CA ILE A 57 -8.22 4.96 -35.65
C ILE A 57 -7.18 4.40 -34.68
N SER A 58 -7.24 4.78 -33.40
CA SER A 58 -6.41 4.21 -32.36
C SER A 58 -6.79 2.74 -32.12
N THR A 59 -5.80 1.90 -31.83
CA THR A 59 -5.99 0.47 -31.57
C THR A 59 -5.55 0.10 -30.16
N PRO A 60 -6.23 -0.83 -29.47
CA PRO A 60 -5.82 -1.26 -28.13
C PRO A 60 -4.48 -1.99 -28.17
N LEU A 61 -3.68 -1.82 -27.11
CA LEU A 61 -2.40 -2.53 -26.95
C LEU A 61 -2.50 -3.56 -25.83
N LYS A 62 -2.40 -4.84 -26.18
CA LYS A 62 -2.42 -5.98 -25.25
C LYS A 62 -1.03 -6.28 -24.70
N GLY A 63 -0.95 -6.68 -23.42
CA GLY A 63 0.30 -7.13 -22.81
C GLY A 63 1.30 -6.01 -22.53
N VAL A 64 0.85 -4.75 -22.54
CA VAL A 64 1.67 -3.63 -22.10
C VAL A 64 1.79 -3.70 -20.59
N MET A 65 3.02 -3.76 -20.07
CA MET A 65 3.27 -3.61 -18.65
C MET A 65 3.02 -2.15 -18.25
N VAL A 66 2.11 -1.96 -17.31
CA VAL A 66 1.75 -0.65 -16.75
C VAL A 66 2.16 -0.63 -15.29
N GLU A 67 2.81 0.47 -14.88
CA GLU A 67 3.24 0.71 -13.51
C GLU A 67 2.57 1.95 -12.96
N LEU A 68 2.00 1.83 -11.76
CA LEU A 68 1.65 2.95 -10.90
C LEU A 68 2.75 3.12 -9.85
N ALA A 69 3.23 4.35 -9.72
CA ALA A 69 4.19 4.75 -8.71
C ALA A 69 3.66 5.98 -7.95
N CYS A 70 3.56 5.86 -6.63
CA CYS A 70 3.23 6.97 -5.74
C CYS A 70 4.46 7.46 -4.99
N ARG A 71 4.56 8.78 -4.81
CA ARG A 71 5.65 9.45 -4.11
C ARG A 71 5.04 10.42 -3.12
N GLY A 72 5.65 10.58 -1.95
CA GLY A 72 5.18 11.56 -0.97
C GLY A 72 5.18 12.97 -1.58
N ARG A 73 4.12 13.75 -1.33
CA ARG A 73 3.93 15.11 -1.87
C ARG A 73 5.14 16.02 -1.68
N ASN A 74 5.80 15.89 -0.53
CA ASN A 74 6.98 16.66 -0.15
C ASN A 74 8.32 15.89 -0.32
N SER A 75 8.27 14.63 -0.77
CA SER A 75 9.42 13.74 -0.89
C SER A 75 9.41 12.99 -2.22
N ILE A 76 9.53 13.75 -3.31
CA ILE A 76 9.43 13.26 -4.69
C ILE A 76 10.50 12.21 -5.07
N LEU A 77 11.57 12.07 -4.29
CA LEU A 77 12.69 11.16 -4.61
C LEU A 77 12.44 9.72 -4.14
N LYS A 78 11.49 9.50 -3.22
CA LYS A 78 11.22 8.17 -2.66
C LYS A 78 9.84 7.70 -3.11
N VAL A 79 9.83 6.60 -3.85
CA VAL A 79 8.60 5.89 -4.17
C VAL A 79 8.13 5.16 -2.91
N THR A 80 6.90 5.40 -2.53
CA THR A 80 6.26 4.86 -1.32
C THR A 80 5.39 3.65 -1.65
N THR A 81 4.67 3.71 -2.77
CA THR A 81 3.78 2.66 -3.25
C THR A 81 4.06 2.37 -4.71
N GLN A 82 4.12 1.08 -5.08
CA GLN A 82 4.28 0.63 -6.46
C GLN A 82 3.33 -0.54 -6.74
N ALA A 83 2.72 -0.53 -7.92
CA ALA A 83 1.90 -1.63 -8.42
C ALA A 83 2.08 -1.78 -9.92
N GLN A 84 2.07 -3.02 -10.40
CA GLN A 84 2.20 -3.33 -11.83
C GLN A 84 1.11 -4.30 -12.28
N THR A 85 0.72 -4.19 -13.54
CA THR A 85 -0.21 -5.10 -14.19
C THR A 85 0.04 -5.08 -15.70
N GLU A 86 -0.58 -6.01 -16.42
CA GLU A 86 -0.55 -6.04 -17.88
C GLU A 86 -1.93 -5.70 -18.45
N THR A 87 -1.94 -5.04 -19.61
CA THR A 87 -3.18 -4.77 -20.33
C THR A 87 -3.77 -6.03 -20.94
N ASP A 88 -5.11 -6.13 -20.91
CA ASP A 88 -5.86 -7.21 -21.53
C ASP A 88 -5.97 -7.06 -23.06
N ALA A 89 -6.76 -7.93 -23.70
CA ALA A 89 -6.93 -7.92 -25.15
C ALA A 89 -7.57 -6.64 -25.72
N ASP A 90 -8.31 -5.91 -24.89
CA ASP A 90 -8.97 -4.66 -25.23
C ASP A 90 -8.11 -3.45 -24.79
N GLY A 91 -6.88 -3.70 -24.34
CA GLY A 91 -5.93 -2.69 -23.88
C GLY A 91 -6.23 -2.16 -22.48
N ASN A 92 -7.20 -2.72 -21.76
CA ASN A 92 -7.58 -2.25 -20.43
C ASN A 92 -6.67 -2.80 -19.35
N TYR A 93 -6.46 -2.04 -18.28
CA TYR A 93 -5.77 -2.52 -17.09
C TYR A 93 -6.52 -2.13 -15.81
N VAL A 94 -6.26 -2.91 -14.77
CA VAL A 94 -6.79 -2.69 -13.42
C VAL A 94 -5.64 -2.83 -12.42
N LEU A 95 -5.43 -1.80 -11.61
CA LEU A 95 -4.47 -1.77 -10.51
C LEU A 95 -5.21 -1.58 -9.19
N ASN A 96 -4.92 -2.43 -8.21
CA ASN A 96 -5.46 -2.30 -6.86
C ASN A 96 -4.34 -1.87 -5.92
N ILE A 97 -4.53 -0.75 -5.24
CA ILE A 97 -3.59 -0.22 -4.24
C ILE A 97 -4.28 -0.14 -2.89
N ALA A 98 -3.65 -0.71 -1.87
CA ALA A 98 -4.13 -0.66 -0.50
C ALA A 98 -3.49 0.52 0.26
N GLY A 99 -4.22 1.05 1.24
CA GLY A 99 -3.76 2.16 2.06
C GLY A 99 -4.23 3.52 1.56
N ASP A 100 -4.03 4.52 2.40
CA ASP A 100 -4.37 5.90 2.10
C ASP A 100 -3.30 6.55 1.22
N GLN A 101 -3.75 7.39 0.28
CA GLN A 101 -2.92 8.07 -0.71
C GLN A 101 -3.02 9.60 -0.58
N GLU A 102 -3.64 10.13 0.48
CA GLU A 102 -3.96 11.57 0.66
C GLU A 102 -2.73 12.50 0.56
N GLU A 103 -1.56 12.03 1.04
CA GLU A 103 -0.31 12.79 1.04
C GLU A 103 0.70 12.33 -0.03
N GLU A 104 0.21 11.63 -1.06
CA GLU A 104 1.01 11.11 -2.16
C GLU A 104 0.59 11.70 -3.52
N ILE A 105 1.55 11.77 -4.44
CA ILE A 105 1.32 12.03 -5.86
C ILE A 105 1.58 10.70 -6.58
N CYS A 106 0.54 10.17 -7.21
CA CYS A 106 0.58 8.92 -7.95
C CYS A 106 0.56 9.18 -9.45
N GLU A 107 1.47 8.53 -10.16
CA GLU A 107 1.59 8.60 -11.62
C GLU A 107 1.52 7.19 -12.19
N VAL A 108 1.01 7.07 -13.41
CA VAL A 108 0.95 5.80 -14.15
C VAL A 108 1.76 5.92 -15.42
N ALA A 109 2.61 4.93 -15.68
CA ALA A 109 3.44 4.85 -16.87
C ALA A 109 3.27 3.49 -17.56
N ALA A 110 3.22 3.49 -18.88
CA ALA A 110 3.46 2.30 -19.67
C ALA A 110 4.98 2.07 -19.78
N LEU A 111 5.46 0.90 -19.34
CA LEU A 111 6.90 0.62 -19.24
C LEU A 111 7.49 0.09 -20.56
N MET A 112 6.72 -0.72 -21.28
CA MET A 112 7.16 -1.33 -22.52
C MET A 112 6.02 -1.42 -23.54
N SER A 113 6.32 -1.07 -24.78
CA SER A 113 5.46 -1.36 -25.92
C SER A 113 5.74 -2.79 -26.40
N PRO A 114 4.71 -3.61 -26.69
CA PRO A 114 4.90 -4.91 -27.33
C PRO A 114 5.37 -4.79 -28.79
N ASP A 115 5.15 -3.63 -29.42
CA ASP A 115 5.55 -3.29 -30.78
C ASP A 115 6.75 -2.32 -30.83
#